data_AF-A0AAE3SF61-F1
#
_entry.id   AF-A0AAE3SF61-F1
#
_cell.length_a   1.000
_cell.length_b   1.000
_cell.length_c   1.000
_cell.angle_alpha   90.00
_cell.angle_beta   90.00
_cell.angle_gamma   90.00
#
_symmetry.space_group_name_H-M   'P 1'
#
loop_
_entity.id
_entity.type
_entity.pdbx_description
1 polymer ?
#
loop_
_entity_poly.entity_id
_entity_poly.type
_entity_poly.pdbx_seq_one_letter_code
_entity_poly.pdbx_strand_id
1 'polypeptide(L)'
;MKQNTIVSLLSFINRIGFTLLVSVVGLMMQSTNIQPVQNCGMNGSQVDSVQYLKRLQQLANNDTSGKWPVYPQPYPLKGAILPYKRIVAFYGNLYSKKMGVLGKYTPDELWEKLNEEVQNWEQADSLTPVQPALHYVAVVAQNNPMKDGQYRYRMPSNQIDSVLTIAQMGNAIVFLDIQPGHSTVNIEVPLLEAYLKMPNVHLGLDPEFSMKEGNVPGTVKGYVTAEDINFCTNYLSGLVKKYRLPPKVFVVHRFTQSMVRNCEQIQLYSEVQIVINMDGWGRPGLKKSTYRDFIYQEPVQFTGFKLFYINDLKQPPFRMMRPEEILELKPKPIYIQYQ
;
A
#
# COMPACT_ATOMS: atom_id res chain seq x y z
N MET A 1 55.79 70.15 14.77
CA MET A 1 55.47 70.39 13.34
C MET A 1 53.99 70.04 13.17
N LYS A 2 53.13 71.05 13.41
CA LYS A 2 52.20 71.70 12.45
C LYS A 2 51.11 70.72 11.93
N GLN A 3 49.81 70.93 12.07
CA GLN A 3 48.90 71.95 12.66
C GLN A 3 47.51 71.26 12.63
N ASN A 4 46.76 71.11 13.74
CA ASN A 4 45.62 71.96 14.17
C ASN A 4 44.58 72.20 13.05
N THR A 5 43.25 72.03 13.17
CA THR A 5 42.25 72.13 14.26
C THR A 5 40.88 71.77 13.63
N ILE A 6 39.79 71.27 14.25
CA ILE A 6 38.77 71.94 15.11
C ILE A 6 37.53 70.97 15.07
N VAL A 7 36.99 70.47 16.21
CA VAL A 7 35.69 70.85 16.88
C VAL A 7 34.45 70.29 16.09
N SER A 8 33.37 69.69 16.61
CA SER A 8 32.76 69.53 17.95
C SER A 8 31.30 69.00 17.81
N LEU A 9 30.81 68.35 18.86
CA LEU A 9 29.42 68.35 19.41
C LEU A 9 28.23 67.62 18.73
N LEU A 10 27.65 66.72 19.54
CA LEU A 10 26.26 66.68 20.05
C LEU A 10 25.04 66.58 19.09
N SER A 11 24.22 65.57 19.41
CA SER A 11 22.78 65.67 19.74
C SER A 11 21.70 65.29 18.70
N PHE A 12 20.82 64.40 19.18
CA PHE A 12 19.36 64.48 19.16
C PHE A 12 18.56 64.43 17.83
N ILE A 13 17.84 63.30 17.70
CA ILE A 13 16.37 63.21 17.56
C ILE A 13 15.71 63.44 16.17
N ASN A 14 14.69 62.58 15.97
CA ASN A 14 13.55 62.57 15.05
C ASN A 14 13.75 62.00 13.64
N ARG A 15 13.23 60.80 13.34
CA ARG A 15 11.81 60.40 13.10
C ARG A 15 11.27 60.97 11.78
N ILE A 16 11.01 60.05 10.84
CA ILE A 16 9.92 59.95 9.84
C ILE A 16 10.50 59.46 8.51
N GLY A 17 9.99 58.32 8.06
CA GLY A 17 10.43 57.66 6.84
C GLY A 17 9.84 58.28 5.57
N PHE A 18 10.51 58.01 4.45
CA PHE A 18 9.90 57.91 3.13
C PHE A 18 10.83 57.10 2.21
N THR A 19 10.42 55.86 1.92
CA THR A 19 10.27 55.31 0.55
C THR A 19 11.51 54.96 -0.31
N LEU A 20 11.64 53.64 -0.54
CA LEU A 20 12.16 52.89 -1.72
C LEU A 20 13.57 53.17 -2.28
N LEU A 21 14.49 52.20 -2.13
CA LEU A 21 15.00 51.38 -3.26
C LEU A 21 15.94 50.26 -2.75
N VAL A 22 15.52 49.01 -2.98
CA VAL A 22 16.28 47.85 -3.51
C VAL A 22 17.63 47.43 -2.87
N SER A 23 17.62 46.19 -2.34
CA SER A 23 18.59 45.07 -2.48
C SER A 23 18.85 44.38 -1.13
N VAL A 24 18.03 43.38 -0.78
CA VAL A 24 18.25 41.94 -1.01
C VAL A 24 19.56 41.46 -0.38
N VAL A 25 19.50 41.00 0.88
CA VAL A 25 20.05 39.73 1.39
C VAL A 25 19.46 39.50 2.78
N GLY A 26 18.85 38.33 3.02
CA GLY A 26 18.76 37.75 4.35
C GLY A 26 17.42 37.85 5.09
N LEU A 27 16.30 37.55 4.43
CA LEU A 27 15.03 37.31 5.12
C LEU A 27 14.41 35.99 4.67
N MET A 28 14.78 34.87 5.30
CA MET A 28 13.95 33.66 5.41
C MET A 28 14.43 32.82 6.60
N MET A 29 14.11 33.26 7.81
CA MET A 29 13.79 32.33 8.89
C MET A 29 12.29 32.49 9.15
N GLN A 30 11.48 31.88 8.29
CA GLN A 30 10.11 31.55 8.66
C GLN A 30 10.18 30.21 9.38
N SER A 31 9.97 30.29 10.69
CA SER A 31 9.51 29.18 11.51
C SER A 31 8.36 28.49 10.79
N THR A 32 8.59 27.27 10.29
CA THR A 32 7.50 26.38 9.92
C THR A 32 6.79 25.99 11.20
N ASN A 33 5.70 26.69 11.49
CA ASN A 33 4.67 26.22 12.41
C ASN A 33 4.09 24.93 11.79
N ILE A 34 4.73 23.80 12.09
CA ILE A 34 4.13 22.48 11.90
C ILE A 34 2.95 22.44 12.86
N GLN A 35 1.74 22.64 12.33
CA GLN A 35 0.52 22.31 13.03
C GLN A 35 0.63 20.83 13.46
N PRO A 36 0.55 20.50 14.75
CA PRO A 36 0.54 19.12 15.17
C PRO A 36 -0.69 18.45 14.54
N VAL A 37 -0.45 17.40 13.76
CA VAL A 37 -1.49 16.46 13.35
C VAL A 37 -2.25 16.09 14.62
N GLN A 38 -3.53 16.45 14.68
CA GLN A 38 -4.36 16.21 15.86
C GLN A 38 -4.28 14.73 16.24
N ASN A 39 -3.59 14.46 17.34
CA ASN A 39 -3.68 13.21 18.08
C ASN A 39 -5.10 13.10 18.63
N CYS A 40 -6.02 12.57 17.83
CA CYS A 40 -7.31 12.13 18.33
C CYS A 40 -7.08 10.81 19.06
N GLY A 41 -7.14 10.86 20.40
CA GLY A 41 -6.89 9.72 21.28
C GLY A 41 -7.78 8.52 20.93
N MET A 42 -7.18 7.48 20.35
CA MET A 42 -7.86 6.22 20.10
C MET A 42 -7.79 5.33 21.34
N ASN A 43 -8.78 5.47 22.24
CA ASN A 43 -9.26 4.31 22.97
C ASN A 43 -9.90 3.37 21.95
N GLY A 44 -9.41 2.13 21.87
CA GLY A 44 -9.73 1.09 20.87
C GLY A 44 -11.21 0.70 20.80
N SER A 45 -12.05 1.63 20.35
CA SER A 45 -13.46 1.39 20.05
C SER A 45 -13.57 0.86 18.62
N GLN A 46 -14.42 -0.13 18.43
CA GLN A 46 -14.75 -0.70 17.12
C GLN A 46 -15.50 0.34 16.25
N VAL A 47 -15.54 0.08 14.94
CA VAL A 47 -16.36 0.86 14.00
C VAL A 47 -17.86 0.70 14.27
N ASP A 48 -18.69 1.58 13.68
CA ASP A 48 -20.15 1.40 13.64
C ASP A 48 -20.49 0.11 12.89
N SER A 49 -21.03 -0.88 13.62
CA SER A 49 -21.33 -2.21 13.09
C SER A 49 -22.42 -2.20 12.02
N VAL A 50 -23.42 -1.33 12.13
CA VAL A 50 -24.52 -1.23 11.15
C VAL A 50 -23.98 -0.67 9.84
N GLN A 51 -23.18 0.40 9.91
CA GLN A 51 -22.57 0.98 8.71
C GLN A 51 -21.58 0.00 8.06
N TYR A 52 -20.78 -0.71 8.87
CA TYR A 52 -19.83 -1.72 8.39
C TYR A 52 -20.53 -2.85 7.65
N LEU A 53 -21.58 -3.45 8.24
CA LEU A 53 -22.35 -4.53 7.63
C LEU A 53 -23.03 -4.09 6.33
N LYS A 54 -23.57 -2.86 6.29
CA LYS A 54 -24.17 -2.30 5.05
C LYS A 54 -23.14 -2.24 3.92
N ARG A 55 -21.92 -1.80 4.20
CA ARG A 55 -20.84 -1.72 3.19
C ARG A 55 -20.35 -3.11 2.77
N LEU A 56 -20.25 -4.06 3.68
CA LEU A 56 -19.94 -5.46 3.34
C LEU A 56 -20.98 -6.05 2.38
N GLN A 57 -22.27 -5.79 2.62
CA GLN A 57 -23.34 -6.25 1.73
C GLN A 57 -23.24 -5.59 0.34
N GLN A 58 -22.87 -4.31 0.28
CA GLN A 58 -22.63 -3.62 -1.00
C GLN A 58 -21.44 -4.23 -1.76
N LEU A 59 -20.34 -4.58 -1.07
CA LEU A 59 -19.20 -5.26 -1.69
C LEU A 59 -19.53 -6.68 -2.13
N ALA A 60 -20.41 -7.39 -1.43
CA ALA A 60 -20.85 -8.72 -1.87
C ALA A 60 -21.57 -8.69 -3.23
N ASN A 61 -22.02 -7.51 -3.68
CA ASN A 61 -22.55 -7.27 -5.02
C ASN A 61 -23.69 -8.23 -5.40
N ASN A 62 -24.67 -8.35 -4.49
CA ASN A 62 -25.80 -9.27 -4.62
C ASN A 62 -25.37 -10.72 -4.84
N ASP A 63 -24.29 -11.16 -4.17
CA ASP A 63 -24.01 -12.58 -4.04
C ASP A 63 -25.11 -13.25 -3.22
N THR A 64 -25.66 -14.34 -3.74
CA THR A 64 -26.72 -15.14 -3.11
C THR A 64 -26.25 -16.53 -2.75
N SER A 65 -24.96 -16.83 -2.91
CA SER A 65 -24.38 -18.16 -2.66
C SER A 65 -24.15 -18.45 -1.18
N GLY A 66 -24.13 -17.40 -0.35
CA GLY A 66 -23.75 -17.47 1.06
C GLY A 66 -22.24 -17.42 1.31
N LYS A 67 -21.40 -17.32 0.25
CA LYS A 67 -19.94 -17.20 0.39
C LYS A 67 -19.48 -15.79 0.73
N TRP A 68 -20.19 -14.78 0.21
CA TRP A 68 -19.83 -13.37 0.36
C TRP A 68 -21.03 -12.53 0.84
N PRO A 69 -20.82 -11.56 1.75
CA PRO A 69 -19.58 -11.31 2.46
C PRO A 69 -19.30 -12.43 3.48
N VAL A 70 -18.05 -12.58 3.91
CA VAL A 70 -17.65 -13.66 4.82
C VAL A 70 -18.23 -13.43 6.21
N TYR A 71 -18.90 -14.44 6.76
CA TYR A 71 -19.42 -14.43 8.14
C TYR A 71 -19.09 -15.72 8.88
N PRO A 72 -18.83 -15.65 10.21
CA PRO A 72 -18.63 -14.42 10.98
C PRO A 72 -17.27 -13.76 10.65
N GLN A 73 -17.18 -12.44 10.74
CA GLN A 73 -15.90 -11.72 10.70
C GLN A 73 -15.88 -10.64 11.80
N PRO A 74 -14.73 -10.37 12.43
CA PRO A 74 -14.64 -9.38 13.49
C PRO A 74 -14.89 -7.97 12.98
N TYR A 75 -15.52 -7.12 13.80
CA TYR A 75 -15.58 -5.69 13.51
C TYR A 75 -14.19 -5.08 13.67
N PRO A 76 -13.69 -4.33 12.67
CA PRO A 76 -12.36 -3.75 12.79
C PRO A 76 -12.35 -2.58 13.77
N LEU A 77 -11.16 -2.22 14.25
CA LEU A 77 -10.99 -1.03 15.06
C LEU A 77 -11.25 0.24 14.22
N LYS A 78 -11.54 1.36 14.90
CA LYS A 78 -11.56 2.68 14.23
C LYS A 78 -10.24 2.94 13.48
N GLY A 79 -10.36 3.63 12.35
CA GLY A 79 -9.24 3.86 11.42
C GLY A 79 -9.08 2.77 10.35
N ALA A 80 -9.95 1.75 10.33
CA ALA A 80 -10.03 0.78 9.24
C ALA A 80 -10.26 1.47 7.88
N ILE A 81 -9.56 0.99 6.86
CA ILE A 81 -9.64 1.53 5.49
C ILE A 81 -10.77 0.83 4.75
N LEU A 82 -10.86 -0.49 4.88
CA LEU A 82 -11.83 -1.33 4.20
C LEU A 82 -13.04 -1.61 5.11
N PRO A 83 -14.27 -1.64 4.59
CA PRO A 83 -14.70 -1.35 3.22
C PRO A 83 -15.04 0.14 2.97
N TYR A 84 -14.48 1.07 3.76
CA TYR A 84 -14.86 2.49 3.71
C TYR A 84 -14.25 3.24 2.53
N LYS A 85 -13.04 2.86 2.13
CA LYS A 85 -12.30 3.40 0.98
C LYS A 85 -11.79 2.28 0.10
N ARG A 86 -11.73 2.52 -1.20
CA ARG A 86 -11.04 1.66 -2.17
C ARG A 86 -9.56 2.01 -2.17
N ILE A 87 -8.70 1.02 -2.09
CA ILE A 87 -7.26 1.25 -2.22
C ILE A 87 -6.90 1.13 -3.70
N VAL A 88 -6.23 2.14 -4.25
CA VAL A 88 -5.67 2.10 -5.61
C VAL A 88 -4.16 2.23 -5.51
N ALA A 89 -3.45 1.18 -5.93
CA ALA A 89 -2.04 1.00 -5.65
C ALA A 89 -1.19 0.91 -6.92
N PHE A 90 -0.04 1.58 -6.93
CA PHE A 90 1.01 1.34 -7.91
C PHE A 90 2.03 0.36 -7.34
N TYR A 91 2.27 -0.75 -8.05
CA TYR A 91 3.17 -1.82 -7.61
C TYR A 91 4.56 -1.73 -8.25
N GLY A 92 5.58 -2.17 -7.52
CA GLY A 92 6.87 -2.53 -8.10
C GLY A 92 8.07 -2.23 -7.21
N ASN A 93 9.23 -2.00 -7.84
CA ASN A 93 10.49 -1.77 -7.15
C ASN A 93 11.27 -0.64 -7.85
N LEU A 94 11.74 0.34 -7.07
CA LEU A 94 12.46 1.53 -7.54
C LEU A 94 13.76 1.22 -8.29
N TYR A 95 14.43 0.09 -8.02
CA TYR A 95 15.63 -0.33 -8.76
C TYR A 95 15.33 -1.02 -10.09
N SER A 96 14.06 -1.32 -10.40
CA SER A 96 13.72 -2.09 -11.59
C SER A 96 12.50 -1.56 -12.33
N LYS A 97 12.76 -0.99 -13.52
CA LYS A 97 11.75 -0.64 -14.54
C LYS A 97 10.92 -1.83 -15.03
N LYS A 98 11.38 -3.06 -14.77
CA LYS A 98 10.72 -4.31 -15.22
C LYS A 98 9.82 -4.94 -14.15
N MET A 99 9.92 -4.50 -12.90
CA MET A 99 9.19 -5.09 -11.77
C MET A 99 7.91 -4.34 -11.40
N GLY A 100 7.50 -3.35 -12.19
CA GLY A 100 6.22 -2.68 -12.04
C GLY A 100 6.31 -1.20 -12.27
N VAL A 101 5.16 -0.55 -12.22
CA VAL A 101 4.97 0.86 -12.53
C VAL A 101 5.76 1.79 -11.60
N LEU A 102 5.98 1.41 -10.34
CA LEU A 102 6.77 2.19 -9.38
C LEU A 102 8.20 2.49 -9.87
N GLY A 103 8.83 1.55 -10.58
CA GLY A 103 10.21 1.72 -11.06
C GLY A 103 10.31 2.45 -12.39
N LYS A 104 9.19 2.76 -13.06
CA LYS A 104 9.17 3.28 -14.45
C LYS A 104 9.26 4.79 -14.55
N TYR A 105 8.85 5.52 -13.51
CA TYR A 105 8.60 6.96 -13.55
C TYR A 105 9.41 7.71 -12.50
N THR A 106 9.65 9.00 -12.74
CA THR A 106 10.06 9.93 -11.68
C THR A 106 8.91 10.12 -10.67
N PRO A 107 9.17 10.61 -9.44
CA PRO A 107 8.11 10.82 -8.45
C PRO A 107 6.93 11.69 -8.95
N ASP A 108 7.20 12.77 -9.69
CA ASP A 108 6.14 13.66 -10.18
C ASP A 108 5.29 12.99 -11.26
N GLU A 109 5.91 12.34 -12.25
CA GLU A 109 5.20 11.57 -13.28
C GLU A 109 4.40 10.39 -12.67
N LEU A 110 4.95 9.77 -11.64
CA LEU A 110 4.27 8.70 -10.91
C LEU A 110 2.98 9.21 -10.28
N TRP A 111 3.02 10.39 -9.64
CA TRP A 111 1.86 10.99 -9.01
C TRP A 111 0.83 11.49 -10.02
N GLU A 112 1.24 12.06 -11.14
CA GLU A 112 0.33 12.40 -12.24
C GLU A 112 -0.50 11.18 -12.66
N LYS A 113 0.18 10.06 -12.90
CA LYS A 113 -0.46 8.81 -13.34
C LYS A 113 -1.30 8.14 -12.26
N LEU A 114 -0.83 8.12 -11.02
CA LEU A 114 -1.60 7.54 -9.92
C LEU A 114 -2.87 8.37 -9.66
N ASN A 115 -2.79 9.70 -9.76
CA ASN A 115 -3.96 10.57 -9.64
C ASN A 115 -4.97 10.37 -10.77
N GLU A 116 -4.51 10.09 -12.00
CA GLU A 116 -5.39 9.71 -13.11
C GLU A 116 -6.18 8.43 -12.76
N GLU A 117 -5.51 7.38 -12.27
CA GLU A 117 -6.21 6.15 -11.86
C GLU A 117 -7.14 6.37 -10.66
N VAL A 118 -6.75 7.19 -9.69
CA VAL A 118 -7.63 7.60 -8.58
C VAL A 118 -8.91 8.23 -9.12
N GLN A 119 -8.81 9.20 -10.03
CA GLN A 119 -9.97 9.87 -10.63
C GLN A 119 -10.85 8.90 -11.42
N ASN A 120 -10.24 7.99 -12.20
CA ASN A 120 -10.97 6.97 -12.95
C ASN A 120 -11.81 6.08 -12.02
N TRP A 121 -11.27 5.70 -10.86
CA TRP A 121 -11.98 4.88 -9.88
C TRP A 121 -13.06 5.65 -9.10
N GLU A 122 -12.84 6.92 -8.79
CA GLU A 122 -13.86 7.77 -8.17
C GLU A 122 -15.02 8.08 -9.12
N GLN A 123 -14.73 8.21 -10.42
CA GLN A 123 -15.76 8.36 -11.45
C GLN A 123 -16.60 7.09 -11.62
N ALA A 124 -15.96 5.92 -11.61
CA ALA A 124 -16.64 4.64 -11.78
C ALA A 124 -17.48 4.23 -10.55
N ASP A 125 -17.10 4.66 -9.36
CA ASP A 125 -17.84 4.42 -8.11
C ASP A 125 -17.70 5.57 -7.12
N SER A 126 -18.58 6.57 -7.24
CA SER A 126 -18.59 7.77 -6.41
C SER A 126 -18.99 7.54 -4.95
N LEU A 127 -19.50 6.35 -4.60
CA LEU A 127 -19.90 6.02 -3.22
C LEU A 127 -18.74 5.48 -2.38
N THR A 128 -17.62 5.15 -3.02
CA THR A 128 -16.44 4.56 -2.38
C THR A 128 -15.20 5.42 -2.67
N PRO A 129 -14.86 6.37 -1.78
CA PRO A 129 -13.68 7.21 -1.94
C PRO A 129 -12.40 6.39 -2.10
N VAL A 130 -11.39 6.96 -2.76
CA VAL A 130 -10.13 6.26 -3.02
C VAL A 130 -9.05 6.65 -2.00
N GLN A 131 -8.26 5.67 -1.58
CA GLN A 131 -7.01 5.83 -0.83
C GLN A 131 -5.85 5.45 -1.77
N PRO A 132 -5.02 6.40 -2.25
CA PRO A 132 -3.85 6.07 -3.04
C PRO A 132 -2.84 5.28 -2.22
N ALA A 133 -2.10 4.39 -2.88
CA ALA A 133 -1.09 3.55 -2.26
C ALA A 133 0.11 3.29 -3.17
N LEU A 134 1.28 3.10 -2.55
CA LEU A 134 2.47 2.57 -3.22
C LEU A 134 2.75 1.17 -2.67
N HIS A 135 2.70 0.15 -3.52
CA HIS A 135 2.97 -1.24 -3.15
C HIS A 135 4.38 -1.63 -3.57
N TYR A 136 5.32 -1.48 -2.65
CA TYR A 136 6.75 -1.62 -2.91
C TYR A 136 7.28 -3.00 -2.52
N VAL A 137 7.97 -3.68 -3.45
CA VAL A 137 8.62 -4.97 -3.18
C VAL A 137 9.90 -4.74 -2.38
N ALA A 138 9.81 -4.95 -1.06
CA ALA A 138 10.88 -4.70 -0.10
C ALA A 138 11.81 -5.91 0.05
N VAL A 139 11.31 -7.13 -0.19
CA VAL A 139 12.12 -8.34 -0.29
C VAL A 139 11.87 -8.96 -1.66
N VAL A 140 12.91 -9.03 -2.48
CA VAL A 140 12.81 -9.43 -3.89
C VAL A 140 13.42 -10.81 -4.07
N ALA A 141 12.64 -11.76 -4.60
CA ALA A 141 13.15 -13.08 -4.92
C ALA A 141 14.26 -13.00 -5.99
N GLN A 142 15.24 -13.89 -5.88
CA GLN A 142 16.40 -13.91 -6.77
C GLN A 142 16.48 -15.25 -7.49
N ASN A 143 16.97 -15.24 -8.72
CA ASN A 143 17.20 -16.46 -9.49
C ASN A 143 18.54 -17.13 -9.11
N ASN A 144 19.39 -16.42 -8.34
CA ASN A 144 20.66 -16.91 -7.82
C ASN A 144 20.65 -16.83 -6.29
N PRO A 145 21.36 -17.74 -5.59
CA PRO A 145 21.47 -17.67 -4.14
C PRO A 145 22.22 -16.40 -3.73
N MET A 146 21.76 -15.76 -2.65
CA MET A 146 22.53 -14.71 -2.00
C MET A 146 23.63 -15.32 -1.11
N LYS A 147 24.44 -14.48 -0.45
CA LYS A 147 25.57 -14.94 0.39
C LYS A 147 25.17 -15.94 1.48
N ASP A 148 23.93 -15.88 1.94
CA ASP A 148 23.37 -16.78 2.95
C ASP A 148 22.57 -17.95 2.35
N GLY A 149 22.68 -18.20 1.05
CA GLY A 149 22.00 -19.30 0.34
C GLY A 149 20.52 -19.09 0.09
N GLN A 150 19.94 -18.06 0.68
CA GLN A 150 18.51 -17.79 0.61
C GLN A 150 18.23 -16.91 -0.60
N TYR A 151 17.46 -17.41 -1.57
CA TYR A 151 17.23 -16.82 -2.90
C TYR A 151 16.34 -15.55 -2.88
N ARG A 152 16.74 -14.54 -2.12
CA ARG A 152 16.03 -13.26 -1.96
C ARG A 152 17.00 -12.17 -1.54
N TYR A 153 16.78 -10.97 -2.06
CA TYR A 153 17.53 -9.76 -1.76
C TYR A 153 16.62 -8.77 -1.03
N ARG A 154 17.04 -8.34 0.16
CA ARG A 154 16.31 -7.35 0.97
C ARG A 154 16.74 -5.96 0.51
N MET A 155 15.76 -5.12 0.19
CA MET A 155 16.02 -3.74 -0.18
C MET A 155 16.67 -2.99 0.99
N PRO A 156 17.69 -2.16 0.73
CA PRO A 156 18.30 -1.34 1.77
C PRO A 156 17.29 -0.32 2.31
N SER A 157 17.46 0.09 3.57
CA SER A 157 16.53 0.98 4.27
C SER A 157 16.27 2.28 3.50
N ASN A 158 17.31 2.87 2.91
CA ASN A 158 17.19 4.10 2.13
C ASN A 158 16.22 3.99 0.94
N GLN A 159 16.00 2.79 0.39
CA GLN A 159 15.01 2.58 -0.66
C GLN A 159 13.59 2.54 -0.12
N ILE A 160 13.38 1.89 1.04
CA ILE A 160 12.10 1.91 1.74
C ILE A 160 11.77 3.35 2.17
N ASP A 161 12.76 4.07 2.70
CA ASP A 161 12.64 5.49 3.08
C ASP A 161 12.29 6.38 1.88
N SER A 162 12.85 6.07 0.69
CA SER A 162 12.52 6.78 -0.56
C SER A 162 11.05 6.57 -0.94
N VAL A 163 10.54 5.34 -0.91
CA VAL A 163 9.11 5.07 -1.17
C VAL A 163 8.21 5.78 -0.15
N LEU A 164 8.60 5.81 1.13
CA LEU A 164 7.84 6.52 2.16
C LEU A 164 7.79 8.03 1.87
N THR A 165 8.91 8.61 1.44
CA THR A 165 8.99 10.03 1.05
C THR A 165 8.10 10.32 -0.16
N ILE A 166 8.13 9.45 -1.18
CA ILE A 166 7.25 9.59 -2.35
C ILE A 166 5.78 9.48 -1.94
N ALA A 167 5.44 8.54 -1.06
CA ALA A 167 4.06 8.36 -0.58
C ALA A 167 3.52 9.60 0.17
N GLN A 168 4.38 10.31 0.90
CA GLN A 168 4.01 11.53 1.62
C GLN A 168 3.58 12.66 0.69
N MET A 169 4.09 12.73 -0.55
CA MET A 169 3.76 13.79 -1.51
C MET A 169 2.27 13.85 -1.86
N GLY A 170 1.55 12.72 -1.77
CA GLY A 170 0.11 12.64 -2.07
C GLY A 170 -0.70 11.88 -1.01
N ASN A 171 -0.22 11.84 0.24
CA ASN A 171 -0.89 11.20 1.37
C ASN A 171 -1.27 9.72 1.09
N ALA A 172 -0.38 9.00 0.40
CA ALA A 172 -0.55 7.57 0.14
C ALA A 172 -0.14 6.71 1.33
N ILE A 173 -0.77 5.54 1.42
CA ILE A 173 -0.30 4.44 2.26
C ILE A 173 0.75 3.62 1.51
N VAL A 174 1.59 2.89 2.24
CA VAL A 174 2.65 2.05 1.65
C VAL A 174 2.42 0.60 2.03
N PHE A 175 2.56 -0.31 1.08
CA PHE A 175 2.69 -1.74 1.34
C PHE A 175 4.14 -2.14 1.13
N LEU A 176 4.70 -2.89 2.07
CA LEU A 176 5.98 -3.57 1.91
C LEU A 176 5.70 -5.02 1.53
N ASP A 177 5.95 -5.35 0.27
CA ASP A 177 5.76 -6.70 -0.26
C ASP A 177 6.98 -7.58 -0.04
N ILE A 178 6.71 -8.87 0.21
CA ILE A 178 7.73 -9.87 0.46
C ILE A 178 7.61 -11.00 -0.58
N GLN A 179 8.70 -11.22 -1.30
CA GLN A 179 8.96 -12.40 -2.10
C GLN A 179 10.01 -13.27 -1.37
N PRO A 180 9.61 -14.28 -0.57
CA PRO A 180 10.50 -14.88 0.43
C PRO A 180 11.71 -15.64 -0.13
N GLY A 181 11.61 -16.12 -1.38
CA GLY A 181 12.58 -17.06 -1.93
C GLY A 181 12.61 -18.35 -1.11
N HIS A 182 13.79 -18.71 -0.62
CA HIS A 182 13.99 -19.85 0.31
C HIS A 182 13.84 -19.46 1.79
N SER A 183 13.53 -18.19 2.07
CA SER A 183 13.24 -17.74 3.43
C SER A 183 11.79 -18.00 3.83
N THR A 184 11.44 -17.64 5.06
CA THR A 184 10.09 -17.78 5.61
C THR A 184 9.54 -16.44 6.04
N VAL A 185 8.21 -16.32 6.06
CA VAL A 185 7.55 -15.10 6.57
C VAL A 185 7.90 -14.84 8.05
N ASN A 186 8.18 -15.90 8.82
CA ASN A 186 8.62 -15.82 10.21
C ASN A 186 9.96 -15.11 10.38
N ILE A 187 10.82 -15.15 9.35
CA ILE A 187 12.10 -14.45 9.32
C ILE A 187 11.93 -13.06 8.70
N GLU A 188 11.23 -12.96 7.56
CA GLU A 188 11.21 -11.72 6.78
C GLU A 188 10.29 -10.63 7.37
N VAL A 189 9.14 -10.98 7.93
CA VAL A 189 8.19 -9.99 8.47
C VAL A 189 8.76 -9.22 9.68
N PRO A 190 9.38 -9.86 10.69
CA PRO A 190 9.93 -9.13 11.83
C PRO A 190 11.04 -8.14 11.47
N LEU A 191 11.80 -8.42 10.39
CA LEU A 191 12.85 -7.52 9.92
C LEU A 191 12.30 -6.17 9.41
N LEU A 192 11.00 -6.11 9.10
CA LEU A 192 10.32 -4.89 8.69
C LEU A 192 9.60 -4.15 9.84
N GLU A 193 9.73 -4.59 11.10
CA GLU A 193 9.01 -3.98 12.25
C GLU A 193 9.24 -2.46 12.35
N ALA A 194 10.46 -1.99 12.07
CA ALA A 194 10.80 -0.57 12.12
C ALA A 194 9.86 0.29 11.25
N TYR A 195 9.37 -0.27 10.16
CA TYR A 195 8.42 0.35 9.23
C TYR A 195 6.98 -0.05 9.52
N LEU A 196 6.71 -1.33 9.81
CA LEU A 196 5.35 -1.83 10.06
C LEU A 196 4.70 -1.20 11.30
N LYS A 197 5.49 -0.67 12.24
CA LYS A 197 4.98 0.13 13.36
C LYS A 197 4.52 1.54 12.98
N MET A 198 4.72 2.00 11.74
CA MET A 198 4.20 3.29 11.25
C MET A 198 2.72 3.15 10.86
N PRO A 199 1.85 4.15 11.13
CA PRO A 199 0.41 4.00 10.92
C PRO A 199 0.00 3.79 9.45
N ASN A 200 0.74 4.36 8.50
CA ASN A 200 0.47 4.32 7.06
C ASN A 200 1.18 3.19 6.31
N VAL A 201 1.87 2.28 7.02
CA VAL A 201 2.61 1.16 6.41
C VAL A 201 1.89 -0.17 6.66
N HIS A 202 1.78 -0.96 5.60
CA HIS A 202 1.03 -2.20 5.48
C HIS A 202 1.91 -3.31 4.89
N LEU A 203 1.39 -4.53 4.83
CA LEU A 203 2.15 -5.71 4.38
C LEU A 203 1.56 -6.28 3.10
N GLY A 204 2.44 -6.67 2.17
CA GLY A 204 2.14 -7.51 1.02
C GLY A 204 2.92 -8.83 1.10
N LEU A 205 2.43 -9.86 0.43
CA LEU A 205 3.07 -11.16 0.34
C LEU A 205 2.75 -11.80 -1.01
N ASP A 206 3.79 -12.10 -1.77
CA ASP A 206 3.75 -12.79 -3.07
C ASP A 206 4.03 -14.32 -2.87
N PRO A 207 3.00 -15.17 -2.75
CA PRO A 207 3.17 -16.58 -2.41
C PRO A 207 3.87 -17.40 -3.49
N GLU A 208 3.77 -16.99 -4.75
CA GLU A 208 4.42 -17.63 -5.88
C GLU A 208 5.95 -17.62 -5.76
N PHE A 209 6.51 -16.79 -4.87
CA PHE A 209 7.94 -16.74 -4.57
C PHE A 209 8.33 -17.42 -3.25
N SER A 210 7.38 -18.05 -2.55
CA SER A 210 7.64 -18.87 -1.36
C SER A 210 8.01 -20.30 -1.76
N MET A 211 9.32 -20.58 -1.83
CA MET A 211 9.89 -21.83 -2.35
C MET A 211 10.14 -22.85 -1.24
N LYS A 212 9.07 -23.30 -0.57
CA LYS A 212 9.16 -24.27 0.53
C LYS A 212 9.80 -25.62 0.14
N GLU A 213 9.81 -25.95 -1.15
CA GLU A 213 10.38 -27.19 -1.71
C GLU A 213 11.82 -27.01 -2.25
N GLY A 214 12.43 -25.83 -2.06
CA GLY A 214 13.82 -25.56 -2.45
C GLY A 214 14.02 -25.25 -3.94
N ASN A 215 12.97 -25.21 -4.75
CA ASN A 215 13.06 -24.77 -6.15
C ASN A 215 13.60 -23.34 -6.24
N VAL A 216 14.30 -23.04 -7.33
CA VAL A 216 14.74 -21.67 -7.60
C VAL A 216 13.50 -20.79 -7.87
N PRO A 217 13.36 -19.62 -7.23
CA PRO A 217 12.25 -18.72 -7.51
C PRO A 217 12.07 -18.42 -9.00
N GLY A 218 10.81 -18.36 -9.45
CA GLY A 218 10.47 -18.11 -10.86
C GLY A 218 10.57 -19.32 -11.79
N THR A 219 11.05 -20.48 -11.32
CA THR A 219 11.04 -21.74 -12.10
C THR A 219 9.73 -22.51 -11.96
N VAL A 220 9.12 -22.43 -10.78
CA VAL A 220 7.79 -22.96 -10.44
C VAL A 220 7.05 -21.93 -9.61
N LYS A 221 5.74 -22.13 -9.42
CA LYS A 221 4.94 -21.30 -8.51
C LYS A 221 5.03 -21.87 -7.10
N GLY A 222 5.50 -21.05 -6.18
CA GLY A 222 5.50 -21.34 -4.76
C GLY A 222 4.10 -21.30 -4.14
N TYR A 223 4.06 -21.47 -2.83
CA TYR A 223 2.84 -21.37 -2.06
C TYR A 223 3.10 -20.93 -0.62
N VAL A 224 2.03 -20.43 0.00
CA VAL A 224 1.93 -20.22 1.44
C VAL A 224 0.73 -20.99 1.98
N THR A 225 0.73 -21.23 3.27
CA THR A 225 -0.35 -21.90 4.01
C THR A 225 -1.10 -20.91 4.88
N ALA A 226 -2.24 -21.32 5.43
CA ALA A 226 -2.89 -20.56 6.48
C ALA A 226 -2.00 -20.34 7.71
N GLU A 227 -1.06 -21.24 8.02
CA GLU A 227 -0.10 -21.02 9.11
C GLU A 227 0.81 -19.82 8.84
N ASP A 228 1.34 -19.71 7.62
CA ASP A 228 2.16 -18.56 7.20
C ASP A 228 1.36 -17.25 7.29
N ILE A 229 0.12 -17.27 6.79
CA ILE A 229 -0.78 -16.10 6.83
C ILE A 229 -1.14 -15.74 8.28
N ASN A 230 -1.44 -16.72 9.12
CA ASN A 230 -1.78 -16.52 10.52
C ASN A 230 -0.60 -16.01 11.34
N PHE A 231 0.63 -16.42 11.00
CA PHE A 231 1.83 -15.79 11.57
C PHE A 231 1.86 -14.29 11.26
N CYS A 232 1.68 -13.91 9.98
CA CYS A 232 1.68 -12.51 9.56
C CYS A 232 0.57 -11.70 10.25
N THR A 233 -0.67 -12.22 10.28
CA THR A 233 -1.81 -11.49 10.89
C THR A 233 -1.66 -11.36 12.40
N ASN A 234 -1.16 -12.40 13.09
CA ASN A 234 -0.87 -12.33 14.51
C ASN A 234 0.24 -11.31 14.81
N TYR A 235 1.33 -11.31 14.02
CA TYR A 235 2.41 -10.32 14.17
C TYR A 235 1.89 -8.89 13.98
N LEU A 236 1.14 -8.63 12.92
CA LEU A 236 0.55 -7.33 12.64
C LEU A 236 -0.46 -6.90 13.73
N SER A 237 -1.31 -7.82 14.22
CA SER A 237 -2.22 -7.55 15.35
C SER A 237 -1.45 -7.17 16.61
N GLY A 238 -0.34 -7.87 16.90
CA GLY A 238 0.58 -7.54 17.98
C GLY A 238 1.16 -6.13 17.86
N LEU A 239 1.61 -5.72 16.66
CA LEU A 239 2.08 -4.36 16.41
C LEU A 239 0.99 -3.32 16.63
N VAL A 240 -0.22 -3.57 16.13
CA VAL A 240 -1.37 -2.66 16.29
C VAL A 240 -1.68 -2.44 17.77
N LYS A 241 -1.73 -3.51 18.57
CA LYS A 241 -1.97 -3.44 20.01
C LYS A 241 -0.83 -2.73 20.74
N LYS A 242 0.42 -3.13 20.47
CA LYS A 242 1.63 -2.62 21.13
C LYS A 242 1.84 -1.12 20.88
N TYR A 243 1.63 -0.67 19.65
CA TYR A 243 1.91 0.71 19.24
C TYR A 243 0.65 1.56 19.04
N ARG A 244 -0.54 1.05 19.39
CA ARG A 244 -1.85 1.72 19.27
C ARG A 244 -2.12 2.26 17.86
N LEU A 245 -1.88 1.43 16.87
CA LEU A 245 -1.99 1.79 15.45
C LEU A 245 -3.44 1.67 14.96
N PRO A 246 -3.81 2.32 13.84
CA PRO A 246 -4.99 1.90 13.09
C PRO A 246 -4.81 0.46 12.56
N PRO A 247 -5.91 -0.25 12.22
CA PRO A 247 -5.84 -1.58 11.63
C PRO A 247 -4.94 -1.63 10.40
N LYS A 248 -4.16 -2.70 10.28
CA LYS A 248 -3.33 -2.95 9.10
C LYS A 248 -4.18 -3.55 7.99
N VAL A 249 -3.76 -3.30 6.75
CA VAL A 249 -4.19 -4.08 5.59
C VAL A 249 -3.07 -5.07 5.28
N PHE A 250 -3.42 -6.33 5.05
CA PHE A 250 -2.48 -7.37 4.63
C PHE A 250 -2.94 -7.93 3.29
N VAL A 251 -2.15 -7.73 2.25
CA VAL A 251 -2.44 -8.22 0.89
C VAL A 251 -1.70 -9.53 0.65
N VAL A 252 -2.42 -10.54 0.18
CA VAL A 252 -1.85 -11.83 -0.24
C VAL A 252 -2.22 -12.06 -1.70
N HIS A 253 -1.21 -12.22 -2.54
CA HIS A 253 -1.37 -12.38 -3.98
C HIS A 253 -1.82 -13.81 -4.35
N ARG A 254 -2.77 -13.96 -5.27
CA ARG A 254 -3.27 -15.27 -5.71
C ARG A 254 -3.79 -15.23 -7.15
N PHE A 255 -3.36 -16.18 -7.97
CA PHE A 255 -3.88 -16.37 -9.33
C PHE A 255 -3.92 -17.84 -9.78
N THR A 256 -3.61 -18.76 -8.88
CA THR A 256 -3.88 -20.19 -9.00
C THR A 256 -4.34 -20.71 -7.64
N GLN A 257 -5.08 -21.82 -7.62
CA GLN A 257 -5.59 -22.38 -6.38
C GLN A 257 -4.49 -22.78 -5.39
N SER A 258 -3.40 -23.39 -5.87
CA SER A 258 -2.37 -23.97 -5.01
C SER A 258 -1.46 -22.97 -4.29
N MET A 259 -1.55 -21.67 -4.63
CA MET A 259 -0.70 -20.62 -4.05
C MET A 259 -1.03 -20.31 -2.59
N VAL A 260 -2.29 -20.46 -2.19
CA VAL A 260 -2.71 -20.31 -0.80
C VAL A 260 -3.44 -21.57 -0.39
N ARG A 261 -2.86 -22.32 0.54
CA ARG A 261 -3.40 -23.62 0.98
C ARG A 261 -4.11 -23.48 2.32
N ASN A 262 -5.16 -24.29 2.50
CA ASN A 262 -5.94 -24.37 3.73
C ASN A 262 -6.59 -23.02 4.13
N CYS A 263 -7.08 -22.25 3.14
CA CYS A 263 -7.64 -20.91 3.32
C CYS A 263 -8.71 -20.84 4.43
N GLU A 264 -9.47 -21.92 4.62
CA GLU A 264 -10.50 -22.05 5.66
C GLU A 264 -9.96 -21.97 7.10
N GLN A 265 -8.65 -22.13 7.29
CA GLN A 265 -7.96 -22.05 8.58
C GLN A 265 -7.36 -20.66 8.85
N ILE A 266 -7.53 -19.70 7.93
CA ILE A 266 -7.06 -18.32 8.13
C ILE A 266 -7.90 -17.64 9.21
N GLN A 267 -7.23 -17.06 10.20
CA GLN A 267 -7.84 -16.35 11.31
C GLN A 267 -7.95 -14.86 11.04
N LEU A 268 -9.12 -14.30 11.35
CA LEU A 268 -9.41 -12.87 11.20
C LEU A 268 -9.29 -12.14 12.54
N TYR A 269 -8.78 -10.91 12.50
CA TYR A 269 -8.53 -10.07 13.67
C TYR A 269 -9.14 -8.68 13.49
N SER A 270 -9.62 -8.04 14.56
CA SER A 270 -10.09 -6.64 14.51
C SER A 270 -8.99 -5.67 14.09
N GLU A 271 -7.73 -6.04 14.29
CA GLU A 271 -6.55 -5.24 13.98
C GLU A 271 -6.05 -5.38 12.54
N VAL A 272 -6.52 -6.38 11.78
CA VAL A 272 -5.97 -6.68 10.45
C VAL A 272 -7.09 -6.96 9.44
N GLN A 273 -7.02 -6.29 8.29
CA GLN A 273 -7.91 -6.47 7.16
C GLN A 273 -7.16 -7.24 6.06
N ILE A 274 -7.59 -8.46 5.75
CA ILE A 274 -6.93 -9.33 4.78
C ILE A 274 -7.58 -9.14 3.40
N VAL A 275 -6.73 -8.90 2.39
CA VAL A 275 -7.12 -8.84 0.99
C VAL A 275 -6.48 -10.02 0.27
N ILE A 276 -7.29 -10.87 -0.36
CA ILE A 276 -6.76 -11.82 -1.34
C ILE A 276 -6.85 -11.18 -2.72
N ASN A 277 -5.69 -10.85 -3.29
CA ASN A 277 -5.56 -10.06 -4.50
C ASN A 277 -5.42 -10.96 -5.74
N MET A 278 -6.30 -10.77 -6.73
CA MET A 278 -6.20 -11.48 -8.01
C MET A 278 -5.01 -10.96 -8.83
N ASP A 279 -3.91 -11.71 -8.82
CA ASP A 279 -2.62 -11.32 -9.44
C ASP A 279 -2.35 -12.05 -10.78
N GLY A 280 -3.42 -12.38 -11.50
CA GLY A 280 -3.34 -13.03 -12.81
C GLY A 280 -3.34 -11.99 -13.93
N TRP A 281 -2.42 -12.10 -14.89
CA TRP A 281 -2.44 -11.28 -16.10
C TRP A 281 -3.12 -11.99 -17.28
N GLY A 282 -3.63 -11.22 -18.22
CA GLY A 282 -4.17 -11.72 -19.48
C GLY A 282 -5.42 -10.96 -19.95
N ARG A 283 -6.05 -11.48 -21.00
CA ARG A 283 -7.26 -10.87 -21.57
C ARG A 283 -8.40 -10.82 -20.56
N PRO A 284 -9.35 -9.87 -20.65
CA PRO A 284 -10.45 -9.69 -19.71
C PRO A 284 -11.20 -10.97 -19.33
N GLY A 285 -11.53 -11.82 -20.32
CA GLY A 285 -12.22 -13.08 -20.06
C GLY A 285 -11.45 -14.03 -19.14
N LEU A 286 -10.12 -14.13 -19.33
CA LEU A 286 -9.26 -14.95 -18.47
C LEU A 286 -9.19 -14.38 -17.05
N LYS A 287 -9.08 -13.05 -16.91
CA LYS A 287 -9.06 -12.41 -15.59
C LYS A 287 -10.36 -12.62 -14.83
N LYS A 288 -11.51 -12.49 -15.50
CA LYS A 288 -12.83 -12.79 -14.93
C LYS A 288 -12.93 -14.27 -14.49
N SER A 289 -12.47 -15.22 -15.30
CA SER A 289 -12.46 -16.64 -14.89
C SER A 289 -11.51 -16.92 -13.74
N THR A 290 -10.28 -16.39 -13.76
CA THR A 290 -9.31 -16.55 -12.66
C THR A 290 -9.86 -15.98 -11.35
N TYR A 291 -10.51 -14.81 -11.39
CA TYR A 291 -11.17 -14.24 -10.23
C TYR A 291 -12.28 -15.15 -9.69
N ARG A 292 -13.16 -15.64 -10.58
CA ARG A 292 -14.25 -16.55 -10.20
C ARG A 292 -13.71 -17.87 -9.64
N ASP A 293 -12.67 -18.44 -10.24
CA ASP A 293 -12.22 -19.80 -9.94
C ASP A 293 -11.32 -19.84 -8.71
N PHE A 294 -10.49 -18.82 -8.49
CA PHE A 294 -9.49 -18.83 -7.41
C PHE A 294 -9.71 -17.78 -6.34
N ILE A 295 -10.47 -16.71 -6.59
CA ILE A 295 -10.73 -15.68 -5.56
C ILE A 295 -12.09 -15.89 -4.92
N TYR A 296 -13.12 -15.98 -5.75
CA TYR A 296 -14.50 -16.12 -5.29
C TYR A 296 -14.76 -17.46 -4.57
N GLN A 297 -14.18 -18.57 -5.04
CA GLN A 297 -14.41 -19.91 -4.47
C GLN A 297 -13.82 -20.09 -3.07
N GLU A 298 -12.80 -19.31 -2.69
CA GLU A 298 -12.07 -19.45 -1.45
C GLU A 298 -12.08 -18.13 -0.67
N PRO A 299 -13.23 -17.80 -0.06
CA PRO A 299 -13.42 -16.54 0.67
C PRO A 299 -12.51 -16.45 1.89
N VAL A 300 -11.99 -15.24 2.15
CA VAL A 300 -11.19 -14.93 3.36
C VAL A 300 -11.75 -13.69 4.07
N GLN A 301 -11.64 -12.49 3.48
CA GLN A 301 -12.26 -11.29 4.07
C GLN A 301 -12.60 -10.24 3.01
N PHE A 302 -11.59 -9.73 2.31
CA PHE A 302 -11.74 -8.79 1.19
C PHE A 302 -11.04 -9.31 -0.06
N THR A 303 -11.41 -8.79 -1.22
CA THR A 303 -10.80 -9.16 -2.50
C THR A 303 -10.11 -7.98 -3.16
N GLY A 304 -9.05 -8.31 -3.89
CA GLY A 304 -8.31 -7.37 -4.72
C GLY A 304 -8.26 -7.80 -6.18
N PHE A 305 -7.88 -6.87 -7.05
CA PHE A 305 -7.72 -7.12 -8.47
C PHE A 305 -6.53 -6.33 -9.03
N LYS A 306 -5.58 -7.04 -9.65
CA LYS A 306 -4.42 -6.43 -10.28
C LYS A 306 -4.63 -6.23 -11.77
N LEU A 307 -4.15 -5.12 -12.31
CA LEU A 307 -4.14 -4.73 -13.71
C LEU A 307 -2.69 -4.58 -14.17
N PHE A 308 -2.41 -5.03 -15.39
CA PHE A 308 -1.05 -4.98 -15.95
C PHE A 308 -1.06 -4.15 -17.23
N TYR A 309 -0.40 -2.99 -17.21
CA TYR A 309 -0.37 -2.06 -18.35
C TYR A 309 0.23 -2.69 -19.61
N ILE A 310 1.08 -3.70 -19.46
CA ILE A 310 1.75 -4.39 -20.58
C ILE A 310 1.19 -5.80 -20.76
N ASN A 311 1.12 -6.60 -19.69
CA ASN A 311 0.84 -8.02 -19.81
C ASN A 311 -0.61 -8.33 -20.18
N ASP A 312 -1.58 -7.52 -19.73
CA ASP A 312 -2.99 -7.73 -20.09
C ASP A 312 -3.25 -7.43 -21.58
N LEU A 313 -2.37 -6.65 -22.22
CA LEU A 313 -2.46 -6.27 -23.62
C LEU A 313 -1.83 -7.29 -24.57
N LYS A 314 -1.30 -8.43 -24.08
CA LYS A 314 -0.57 -9.39 -24.92
C LYS A 314 -1.45 -10.23 -25.84
N GLN A 315 -2.76 -10.28 -25.59
CA GLN A 315 -3.70 -11.11 -26.34
C GLN A 315 -4.96 -10.30 -26.69
N PRO A 316 -5.69 -10.64 -27.77
CA PRO A 316 -6.99 -10.05 -28.06
C PRO A 316 -7.90 -10.08 -26.83
N PRO A 317 -8.63 -8.99 -26.52
CA PRO A 317 -8.85 -7.78 -27.31
C PRO A 317 -7.82 -6.64 -27.10
N PHE A 318 -6.59 -6.94 -26.65
CA PHE A 318 -5.49 -5.96 -26.48
C PHE A 318 -5.85 -4.77 -25.59
N ARG A 319 -6.62 -5.02 -24.54
CA ARG A 319 -6.99 -4.01 -23.53
C ARG A 319 -7.05 -4.61 -22.14
N MET A 320 -6.84 -3.76 -21.15
CA MET A 320 -7.16 -4.06 -19.75
C MET A 320 -8.68 -4.10 -19.54
N MET A 321 -9.10 -4.70 -18.44
CA MET A 321 -10.46 -4.50 -17.93
C MET A 321 -10.61 -3.06 -17.44
N ARG A 322 -11.78 -2.48 -17.69
CA ARG A 322 -12.16 -1.15 -17.20
C ARG A 322 -12.70 -1.23 -15.76
N PRO A 323 -12.64 -0.14 -14.97
CA PRO A 323 -13.20 -0.11 -13.63
C PRO A 323 -14.63 -0.64 -13.54
N GLU A 324 -15.51 -0.28 -14.49
CA GLU A 324 -16.90 -0.72 -14.51
C GLU A 324 -17.02 -2.25 -14.63
N GLU A 325 -16.20 -2.87 -15.49
CA GLU A 325 -16.19 -4.32 -15.67
C GLU A 325 -15.66 -5.07 -14.43
N ILE A 326 -14.82 -4.41 -13.62
CA ILE A 326 -14.31 -4.96 -12.36
C ILE A 326 -15.35 -4.80 -11.26
N LEU A 327 -16.10 -3.69 -11.25
CA LEU A 327 -17.20 -3.44 -10.31
C LEU A 327 -18.40 -4.38 -10.53
N GLU A 328 -18.49 -5.04 -11.68
CA GLU A 328 -19.46 -6.11 -11.95
C GLU A 328 -19.10 -7.45 -11.28
N LEU A 329 -17.85 -7.62 -10.82
CA LEU A 329 -17.41 -8.87 -10.20
C LEU A 329 -18.10 -9.10 -8.85
N LYS A 330 -18.19 -10.38 -8.46
CA LYS A 330 -18.76 -10.81 -7.18
C LYS A 330 -17.72 -11.57 -6.37
N PRO A 331 -17.37 -11.10 -5.15
CA PRO A 331 -17.64 -9.75 -4.63
C PRO A 331 -16.91 -8.67 -5.46
N LYS A 332 -17.25 -7.40 -5.26
CA LYS A 332 -16.53 -6.25 -5.82
C LYS A 332 -15.13 -6.14 -5.19
N PRO A 333 -14.05 -6.15 -5.99
CA PRO A 333 -12.71 -5.85 -5.49
C PRO A 333 -12.64 -4.46 -4.87
N ILE A 334 -12.05 -4.38 -3.67
CA ILE A 334 -11.88 -3.13 -2.90
C ILE A 334 -10.41 -2.69 -2.82
N TYR A 335 -9.50 -3.53 -3.29
CA TYR A 335 -8.08 -3.24 -3.49
C TYR A 335 -7.76 -3.40 -4.97
N ILE A 336 -7.27 -2.34 -5.61
CA ILE A 336 -6.89 -2.33 -7.02
C ILE A 336 -5.40 -2.04 -7.11
N GLN A 337 -4.70 -2.79 -7.93
CA GLN A 337 -3.25 -2.65 -8.08
C GLN A 337 -2.87 -2.59 -9.55
N TYR A 338 -1.95 -1.70 -9.90
CA TYR A 338 -1.44 -1.53 -11.27
C TYR A 338 0.05 -1.87 -11.34
N GLN A 339 0.46 -2.57 -12.40
CA GLN A 339 1.85 -2.99 -12.66
C GLN A 339 2.33 -2.71 -14.10
#